data_AF-H2ZI12-F1
#
_entry.id   AF-H2ZI12-F1
#
_cell.length_a   1.000
_cell.length_b   1.000
_cell.length_c   1.000
_cell.angle_alpha   90.00
_cell.angle_beta   90.00
_cell.angle_gamma   90.00
#
_symmetry.space_group_name_H-M   'P 1'
#
loop_
_entity.id
_entity.type
_entity.pdbx_description
1 polymer ?
#
loop_
_entity_poly.entity_id
_entity_poly.type
_entity_poly.pdbx_seq_one_letter_code
_entity_poly.pdbx_strand_id
1 'polypeptide(L)'
;MSVSFNTNLKELWNSHDGVKSDLREDEVADSLEGAQDRMERFRRQRYRLIENFIASQQEAKNLLHHLRCASVEDTRRDMTPSIQHMETVIRQLQNEQSKFEDYCTEHEGRLDLALQFRAYEREASEV
;
A
#
# COMPACT_ATOMS: atom_id res chain seq x y z
N MET A 1 9.59 16.97 12.35
CA MET A 1 8.48 16.76 11.40
C MET A 1 8.95 16.28 10.03
N SER A 2 9.93 16.93 9.37
CA SER A 2 10.42 16.39 8.08
C SER A 2 11.17 15.04 8.20
N VAL A 3 11.95 14.83 9.27
CA VAL A 3 12.69 13.57 9.49
C VAL A 3 11.74 12.38 9.74
N SER A 4 10.70 12.58 10.56
CA SER A 4 9.69 11.54 10.84
C SER A 4 8.93 11.14 9.58
N PHE A 5 8.52 12.11 8.77
CA PHE A 5 7.86 11.85 7.49
C PHE A 5 8.75 11.04 6.55
N ASN A 6 10.04 11.39 6.42
CA ASN A 6 10.96 10.65 5.56
C ASN A 6 11.22 9.21 6.05
N THR A 7 11.20 8.98 7.37
CA THR A 7 11.28 7.63 7.94
C THR A 7 10.01 6.83 7.61
N ASN A 8 8.83 7.40 7.88
CA ASN A 8 7.54 6.78 7.59
C ASN A 8 7.40 6.45 6.09
N LEU A 9 7.86 7.35 5.23
CA LEU A 9 7.84 7.16 3.79
C LEU A 9 8.73 6.00 3.34
N LYS A 10 9.94 5.85 3.93
CA LYS A 10 10.82 4.71 3.65
C LYS A 10 10.21 3.40 4.14
N GLU A 11 9.65 3.39 5.34
CA GLU A 11 8.98 2.21 5.89
C GLU A 11 7.77 1.79 5.05
N LEU A 12 7.01 2.75 4.53
CA LEU A 12 5.92 2.51 3.59
C LEU A 12 6.43 1.83 2.32
N TRP A 13 7.48 2.35 1.69
CA TRP A 13 8.02 1.75 0.46
C TRP A 13 8.58 0.35 0.69
N ASN A 14 9.33 0.15 1.77
CA ASN A 14 9.83 -1.17 2.15
C ASN A 14 8.68 -2.16 2.38
N SER A 15 7.62 -1.72 3.06
CA SER A 15 6.42 -2.55 3.29
C SER A 15 5.69 -2.86 1.98
N HIS A 16 5.58 -1.87 1.09
CA HIS A 16 4.96 -2.03 -0.21
C HIS A 16 5.70 -3.04 -1.09
N ASP A 17 7.03 -2.94 -1.14
CA ASP A 17 7.85 -3.86 -1.92
C ASP A 17 7.85 -5.27 -1.32
N GLY A 18 7.82 -5.38 0.02
CA GLY A 18 7.64 -6.65 0.73
C GLY A 18 6.32 -7.34 0.34
N VAL A 19 5.20 -6.61 0.42
CA VAL A 19 3.89 -7.18 0.02
C VAL A 19 3.89 -7.59 -1.46
N LYS A 20 4.48 -6.80 -2.36
CA LYS A 20 4.59 -7.20 -3.77
C LYS A 20 5.50 -8.40 -4.01
N SER A 21 6.53 -8.60 -3.19
CA SER A 21 7.38 -9.80 -3.25
C SER A 21 6.59 -11.02 -2.79
N ASP A 22 5.93 -10.94 -1.64
CA ASP A 22 5.10 -12.01 -1.09
C ASP A 22 4.02 -12.46 -2.10
N LEU A 23 3.38 -11.51 -2.80
CA LEU A 23 2.35 -11.80 -3.81
C LEU A 23 2.90 -12.39 -5.11
N ARG A 24 4.18 -12.17 -5.42
CA ARG A 24 4.84 -12.81 -6.57
C ARG A 24 5.26 -14.23 -6.25
N GLU A 25 5.64 -14.47 -5.01
CA GLU A 25 6.07 -15.77 -4.49
C GLU A 25 4.91 -16.68 -4.10
N ASP A 26 3.65 -16.26 -4.28
CA ASP A 26 2.48 -17.04 -3.89
C ASP A 26 2.36 -18.33 -4.76
N GLU A 27 2.97 -19.40 -4.27
CA GLU A 27 2.89 -20.76 -4.78
C GLU A 27 1.43 -21.26 -4.75
N VAL A 28 1.10 -22.43 -5.30
CA VAL A 28 -0.27 -22.97 -5.13
C VAL A 28 -0.39 -23.56 -3.72
N ALA A 29 -1.43 -23.21 -2.96
CA ALA A 29 -1.66 -23.83 -1.66
C ALA A 29 -2.07 -25.30 -1.82
N ASP A 30 -1.46 -26.22 -1.06
CA ASP A 30 -1.73 -27.67 -1.16
C ASP A 30 -3.05 -28.13 -0.51
N SER A 31 -3.69 -27.27 0.28
CA SER A 31 -4.95 -27.56 0.98
C SER A 31 -5.90 -26.37 0.98
N LEU A 32 -7.18 -26.64 1.27
CA LEU A 32 -8.20 -25.59 1.42
C LEU A 32 -7.85 -24.64 2.57
N GLU A 33 -7.45 -25.18 3.73
CA GLU A 33 -7.07 -24.39 4.90
C GLU A 33 -5.84 -23.51 4.60
N GLY A 34 -4.87 -24.04 3.83
CA GLY A 34 -3.70 -23.28 3.39
C GLY A 34 -4.06 -22.13 2.45
N ALA A 35 -5.02 -22.36 1.54
CA ALA A 35 -5.53 -21.31 0.67
C ALA A 35 -6.29 -20.22 1.46
N GLN A 36 -7.03 -20.62 2.51
CA GLN A 36 -7.79 -19.69 3.36
C GLN A 36 -6.86 -18.79 4.19
N ASP A 37 -5.84 -19.37 4.84
CA ASP A 37 -4.86 -18.59 5.61
C ASP A 37 -4.11 -17.59 4.71
N ARG A 38 -3.79 -17.98 3.48
CA ARG A 38 -3.16 -17.06 2.50
C ARG A 38 -4.06 -15.89 2.14
N MET A 39 -5.32 -16.15 1.85
CA MET A 39 -6.30 -15.08 1.59
C MET A 39 -6.40 -14.12 2.79
N GLU A 40 -6.47 -14.64 4.01
CA GLU A 40 -6.53 -13.80 5.21
C GLU A 40 -5.24 -12.98 5.44
N ARG A 41 -4.07 -13.58 5.22
CA ARG A 41 -2.78 -12.88 5.29
C ARG A 41 -2.72 -11.75 4.26
N PHE A 42 -3.07 -12.04 3.01
CA PHE A 42 -3.12 -11.05 1.94
C PHE A 42 -4.06 -9.90 2.28
N ARG A 43 -5.30 -10.18 2.72
CA ARG A 43 -6.27 -9.15 3.10
C ARG A 43 -5.75 -8.25 4.22
N ARG A 44 -5.10 -8.83 5.23
CA ARG A 44 -4.48 -8.07 6.33
C ARG A 44 -3.31 -7.20 5.85
N GLN A 45 -2.42 -7.75 5.01
CA GLN A 45 -1.29 -7.02 4.45
C GLN A 45 -1.77 -5.83 3.60
N ARG A 46 -2.73 -6.07 2.70
CA ARG A 46 -3.37 -5.04 1.89
C ARG A 46 -3.96 -3.94 2.76
N TYR A 47 -4.79 -4.30 3.74
CA TYR A 47 -5.44 -3.33 4.63
C TYR A 47 -4.42 -2.42 5.32
N ARG A 48 -3.40 -3.00 5.96
CA ARG A 48 -2.33 -2.24 6.65
C ARG A 48 -1.57 -1.32 5.69
N LEU A 49 -1.28 -1.79 4.48
CA LEU A 49 -0.52 -0.98 3.53
C LEU A 49 -1.34 0.22 3.03
N ILE A 50 -2.63 0.03 2.75
CA ILE A 50 -3.54 1.12 2.39
C ILE A 50 -3.65 2.15 3.52
N GLU A 51 -3.79 1.72 4.77
CA GLU A 51 -3.78 2.63 5.93
C GLU A 51 -2.50 3.45 6.00
N ASN A 52 -1.32 2.82 5.78
CA ASN A 52 -0.04 3.51 5.78
C ASN A 52 0.10 4.52 4.62
N PHE A 53 -0.44 4.22 3.43
CA PHE A 53 -0.52 5.17 2.32
C PHE A 53 -1.38 6.38 2.69
N ILE A 54 -2.58 6.15 3.24
CA ILE A 54 -3.50 7.22 3.67
C ILE A 54 -2.84 8.10 4.73
N ALA A 55 -2.22 7.51 5.75
CA ALA A 55 -1.52 8.21 6.81
C ALA A 55 -0.36 9.07 6.27
N SER A 56 0.46 8.49 5.38
CA SER A 56 1.59 9.20 4.76
C SER A 56 1.13 10.35 3.87
N GLN A 57 0.04 10.18 3.13
CA GLN A 57 -0.57 11.26 2.34
C GLN A 57 -1.09 12.39 3.24
N GLN A 58 -1.71 12.06 4.38
CA GLN A 58 -2.20 13.07 5.31
C GLN A 58 -1.05 13.84 5.96
N GLU A 59 0.02 13.15 6.38
CA GLU A 59 1.23 13.80 6.90
C GLU A 59 1.86 14.72 5.84
N ALA A 60 1.96 14.27 4.59
CA ALA A 60 2.48 15.06 3.49
C ALA A 60 1.63 16.32 3.21
N LYS A 61 0.29 16.19 3.23
CA LYS A 61 -0.64 17.35 3.08
C LYS A 61 -0.49 18.34 4.22
N ASN A 62 -0.36 17.86 5.46
CA ASN A 62 -0.13 18.70 6.63
C ASN A 62 1.20 19.47 6.50
N LEU A 63 2.28 18.80 6.07
CA LEU A 63 3.57 19.45 5.82
C LEU A 63 3.49 20.50 4.70
N LEU A 64 2.80 20.19 3.60
CA LEU A 64 2.57 21.14 2.50
C LEU A 64 1.82 22.38 2.98
N HIS A 65 0.80 22.22 3.83
CA HIS A 65 0.07 23.33 4.43
C HIS A 65 1.00 24.23 5.25
N HIS A 66 1.81 23.65 6.15
CA HIS A 66 2.78 24.41 6.95
C HIS A 66 3.80 25.16 6.08
N LEU A 67 4.31 24.53 5.01
CA LEU A 67 5.25 25.18 4.08
C LEU A 67 4.63 26.40 3.40
N ARG A 68 3.36 26.30 2.99
CA ARG A 68 2.64 27.42 2.36
C ARG A 68 2.41 28.56 3.34
N CYS A 69 2.01 28.26 4.58
CA CYS A 69 1.87 29.29 5.63
C CYS A 69 3.21 30.00 5.89
N ALA A 70 4.29 29.24 6.09
CA ALA A 70 5.62 29.80 6.33
C ALA A 70 6.13 30.65 5.14
N SER A 71 5.80 30.28 3.89
CA SER A 71 6.14 31.07 2.70
C SER A 71 5.44 32.42 2.64
N VAL A 72 4.24 32.53 3.23
CA VAL A 72 3.49 33.79 3.29
C VAL A 72 4.04 34.69 4.41
N GLU A 73 4.42 34.09 5.54
CA GLU A 73 4.96 34.78 6.72
C GLU A 73 6.40 35.28 6.51
N ASP A 74 7.25 34.51 5.83
CA ASP A 74 8.67 34.82 5.59
C ASP A 74 8.96 34.97 4.09
N THR A 75 8.57 36.12 3.53
CA THR A 75 8.77 36.48 2.12
C THR A 75 10.25 36.58 1.70
N ARG A 76 11.20 36.51 2.64
CA ARG A 76 12.64 36.57 2.35
C ARG A 76 13.22 35.22 1.95
N ARG A 77 12.51 34.12 2.21
CA ARG A 77 12.95 32.77 1.83
C ARG A 77 12.04 32.21 0.75
N ASP A 78 12.64 31.84 -0.37
CA ASP A 78 11.93 31.13 -1.43
C ASP A 78 11.68 29.67 -1.00
N MET A 79 10.45 29.39 -0.59
CA MET A 79 9.99 28.05 -0.19
C MET A 79 9.35 27.28 -1.37
N THR A 80 9.30 27.88 -2.56
CA THR A 80 8.69 27.28 -3.76
C THR A 80 9.26 25.89 -4.10
N PRO A 81 10.58 25.64 -4.03
CA PRO A 81 11.12 24.31 -4.31
C PRO A 81 10.60 23.23 -3.34
N SER A 82 10.51 23.56 -2.06
CA SER A 82 10.02 22.64 -1.02
C SER A 82 8.52 22.33 -1.19
N ILE A 83 7.73 23.34 -1.58
CA ILE A 83 6.29 23.19 -1.86
C ILE A 83 6.10 22.26 -3.08
N GLN A 84 6.82 22.52 -4.18
CA GLN A 84 6.77 21.70 -5.39
C GLN A 84 7.22 20.25 -5.14
N HIS A 85 8.25 20.06 -4.32
CA HIS A 85 8.70 18.74 -3.92
C HIS A 85 7.60 17.99 -3.17
N MET A 86 6.97 18.60 -2.16
CA MET A 86 5.89 17.97 -1.39
C MET A 86 4.66 17.64 -2.26
N GLU A 87 4.27 18.52 -3.18
CA GLU A 87 3.20 18.25 -4.15
C GLU A 87 3.51 17.07 -5.07
N THR A 88 4.79 16.89 -5.41
CA THR A 88 5.25 15.75 -6.21
C THR A 88 5.19 14.46 -5.40
N VAL A 89 5.64 14.47 -4.15
CA VAL A 89 5.57 13.31 -3.24
C VAL A 89 4.11 12.89 -3.00
N ILE A 90 3.19 13.83 -2.78
CA ILE A 90 1.77 13.52 -2.62
C ILE A 90 1.22 12.84 -3.88
N ARG A 91 1.51 13.37 -5.07
CA ARG A 91 1.07 12.76 -6.34
C ARG A 91 1.65 11.36 -6.53
N GLN A 92 2.91 11.14 -6.17
CA GLN A 92 3.54 9.82 -6.24
C GLN A 92 2.84 8.83 -5.30
N LEU A 93 2.59 9.22 -4.05
CA LEU A 93 1.86 8.39 -3.08
C LEU A 93 0.47 8.00 -3.58
N GLN A 94 -0.27 8.95 -4.18
CA GLN A 94 -1.60 8.69 -4.74
C GLN A 94 -1.55 7.74 -5.94
N ASN A 95 -0.59 7.96 -6.85
CA ASN A 95 -0.45 7.13 -8.04
C ASN A 95 -0.04 5.69 -7.69
N GLU A 96 0.94 5.53 -6.79
CA GLU A 96 1.38 4.20 -6.37
C GLU A 96 0.33 3.48 -5.53
N GLN A 97 -0.42 4.17 -4.67
CA GLN A 97 -1.56 3.56 -3.98
C GLN A 97 -2.58 3.01 -5.00
N SER A 98 -2.98 3.81 -5.99
CA SER A 98 -3.95 3.38 -7.01
C SER A 98 -3.46 2.15 -7.78
N LYS A 99 -2.20 2.16 -8.24
CA LYS A 99 -1.61 1.00 -8.95
C LYS A 99 -1.56 -0.24 -8.06
N PHE A 100 -1.27 -0.05 -6.77
CA PHE A 100 -1.22 -1.15 -5.82
C PHE A 100 -2.61 -1.73 -5.55
N GLU A 101 -3.65 -0.89 -5.47
CA GLU A 101 -5.06 -1.32 -5.35
C GLU A 101 -5.50 -2.13 -6.57
N ASP A 102 -5.14 -1.70 -7.78
CA ASP A 102 -5.42 -2.44 -9.03
C ASP A 102 -4.75 -3.82 -9.01
N TYR A 103 -3.45 -3.86 -8.66
CA TYR A 103 -2.69 -5.11 -8.54
C TYR A 103 -3.28 -6.04 -7.48
N CYS A 104 -3.70 -5.50 -6.33
CA CYS A 104 -4.35 -6.26 -5.29
C CYS A 104 -5.69 -6.84 -5.74
N THR A 105 -6.46 -6.10 -6.54
CA THR A 105 -7.76 -6.56 -7.05
C THR A 105 -7.57 -7.76 -7.97
N GLU A 106 -6.59 -7.70 -8.87
CA GLU A 106 -6.23 -8.85 -9.72
C GLU A 106 -5.77 -10.05 -8.89
N HIS A 107 -4.90 -9.82 -7.91
CA HIS A 107 -4.38 -10.87 -7.04
C HIS A 107 -5.47 -11.52 -6.18
N GLU A 108 -6.39 -10.72 -5.61
CA GLU A 108 -7.52 -11.24 -4.82
C GLU A 108 -8.39 -12.17 -5.67
N GLY A 109 -8.71 -11.76 -6.90
CA GLY A 109 -9.49 -12.60 -7.81
C GLY A 109 -8.82 -13.94 -8.12
N ARG A 110 -7.50 -13.97 -8.25
CA ARG A 110 -6.73 -15.22 -8.46
C ARG A 110 -6.78 -16.12 -7.22
N LEU A 111 -6.62 -15.55 -6.02
CA LEU A 111 -6.71 -16.30 -4.77
C LEU A 111 -8.11 -16.84 -4.50
N ASP A 112 -9.16 -16.04 -4.79
CA ASP A 112 -10.56 -16.48 -4.68
C ASP A 112 -10.83 -17.67 -5.61
N LEU A 113 -10.33 -17.62 -6.84
CA LEU A 113 -10.46 -18.74 -7.78
C LEU A 113 -9.73 -20.00 -7.28
N ALA A 114 -8.50 -19.85 -6.76
CA ALA A 114 -7.75 -20.97 -6.19
C ALA A 114 -8.46 -21.61 -4.99
N LEU A 115 -9.06 -20.79 -4.13
CA LEU A 115 -9.89 -21.23 -3.01
C LEU A 115 -11.09 -22.05 -3.48
N GLN A 116 -11.81 -21.57 -4.50
CA GLN A 116 -12.94 -22.28 -5.08
C GLN A 116 -12.54 -23.64 -5.63
N PHE A 117 -11.41 -23.73 -6.34
CA PHE A 117 -10.88 -25.01 -6.83
C PHE A 117 -10.58 -25.99 -5.69
N ARG A 118 -9.91 -25.53 -4.62
CA ARG A 118 -9.63 -26.40 -3.46
C ARG A 118 -10.89 -26.85 -2.72
N ALA A 119 -11.89 -25.99 -2.62
CA ALA A 119 -13.18 -26.36 -2.03
C ALA A 119 -13.85 -27.46 -2.85
N TYR A 120 -13.88 -27.30 -4.18
CA TYR A 120 -14.44 -28.28 -5.09
C TYR A 120 -13.70 -29.63 -5.03
N GLU A 121 -12.36 -29.63 -5.03
CA GLU A 121 -11.56 -30.87 -4.92
C GLU A 121 -11.85 -31.64 -3.63
N ARG A 122 -12.03 -30.92 -2.51
CA ARG A 122 -12.40 -31.52 -1.23
C ARG A 122 -13.79 -32.14 -1.30
N GLU A 123 -14.79 -31.40 -1.78
CA GLU A 123 -16.16 -31.90 -1.94
C GLU A 123 -16.20 -33.14 -2.84
N ALA A 124 -15.44 -33.15 -3.94
CA ALA A 124 -15.36 -34.30 -4.85
C ALA A 124 -14.67 -35.52 -4.21
N SER A 125 -13.80 -35.33 -3.22
CA SER A 125 -13.12 -36.41 -2.50
C SER A 125 -13.96 -36.99 -1.36
N GLU A 126 -14.97 -36.25 -0.90
CA GLU A 126 -15.89 -36.66 0.17
C GLU A 126 -17.13 -37.45 -0.36
N VAL A 127 -17.31 -37.55 -1.69
CA VAL A 127 -18.39 -38.26 -2.40
C VAL A 127 -17.93 -39.63 -2.91
#